data_AF-A0A9D6RA50-F1
#
_entry.id   AF-A0A9D6RA50-F1
#
_cell.length_a   1.000
_cell.length_b   1.000
_cell.length_c   1.000
_cell.angle_alpha   90.00
_cell.angle_beta   90.00
_cell.angle_gamma   90.00
#
_symmetry.space_group_name_H-M   'P 1'
#
loop_
_entity.id
_entity.type
_entity.pdbx_description
1 polymer ?
#
loop_
_entity_poly.entity_id
_entity_poly.type
_entity_poly.pdbx_seq_one_letter_code
_entity_poly.pdbx_strand_id
1 'polypeptide(L)' 'MGPGVPVACQSCGKTIKITYPAWMKAALPGVLVMVAALFFESNLLVYGLSAVGLALMIALHLLWVPLVKEE' A
#
# COMPACT_ATOMS: atom_id res chain seq x y z
N MET A 1 14.10 -9.81 9.63
CA MET A 1 12.64 -9.98 9.45
C MET A 1 12.02 -8.60 9.23
N GLY A 2 11.89 -8.17 7.97
CA GLY A 2 11.09 -7.01 7.60
C GLY A 2 9.62 -7.42 7.41
N PRO A 3 8.66 -6.48 7.45
CA PRO A 3 7.24 -6.75 7.69
C PRO A 3 6.52 -7.19 6.41
N GLY A 4 6.98 -8.27 5.79
CA GLY A 4 6.16 -9.05 4.87
C GLY A 4 5.36 -10.04 5.70
N VAL A 5 4.16 -9.66 6.14
CA VAL A 5 3.25 -10.59 6.84
C VAL A 5 3.01 -11.78 5.91
N PRO A 6 3.43 -13.00 6.29
CA PRO A 6 3.22 -14.17 5.46
C PRO A 6 1.73 -14.49 5.45
N VAL A 7 1.07 -14.23 4.33
CA VAL A 7 -0.35 -14.57 4.16
C VAL A 7 -0.41 -15.97 3.57
N ALA A 8 -1.11 -16.88 4.25
CA ALA A 8 -1.27 -18.25 3.76
C ALA A 8 -2.19 -18.25 2.54
N CYS A 9 -1.72 -18.75 1.40
CA CYS A 9 -2.59 -18.96 0.25
C CYS A 9 -3.38 -20.25 0.45
N GLN A 10 -4.68 -20.16 0.66
CA GLN A 10 -5.54 -21.35 0.70
C GLN A 10 -5.59 -22.08 -0.65
N SER A 11 -5.41 -21.37 -1.77
CA SER A 11 -5.40 -21.97 -3.11
C SER A 11 -4.04 -22.58 -3.50
N CYS A 12 -2.92 -21.98 -3.07
CA CYS A 12 -1.59 -22.45 -3.45
C CYS A 12 -0.93 -23.41 -2.46
N GLY A 13 -1.51 -23.60 -1.27
CA GLY A 13 -0.99 -24.49 -0.22
C GLY A 13 0.38 -24.08 0.36
N LYS A 14 0.84 -22.85 0.05
CA LYS A 14 2.13 -22.30 0.47
C LYS A 14 1.98 -20.88 0.99
N THR A 15 3.02 -20.41 1.69
CA THR A 15 3.15 -19.01 2.12
C THR A 15 3.33 -18.11 0.90
N ILE A 16 2.65 -16.97 0.90
CA ILE A 16 2.89 -15.90 -0.06
C ILE A 16 3.64 -14.81 0.68
N LYS A 17 4.77 -14.37 0.15
CA LYS A 17 5.47 -13.18 0.65
C LYS A 17 5.28 -12.02 -0.29
N ILE A 18 4.81 -10.92 0.29
CA ILE A 18 4.89 -9.61 -0.34
C ILE A 18 6.36 -9.18 -0.27
N THR A 19 6.99 -8.96 -1.43
CA THR A 19 8.35 -8.42 -1.45
C THR A 19 8.31 -6.94 -1.04
N TYR A 20 9.20 -6.55 -0.12
CA TYR A 20 9.34 -5.16 0.34
C TYR A 20 9.38 -4.13 -0.81
N PRO A 21 10.13 -4.33 -1.92
CA PRO A 21 10.14 -3.38 -3.03
C PRO A 21 8.79 -3.27 -3.76
N ALA A 22 8.00 -4.34 -3.86
CA ALA A 22 6.68 -4.29 -4.48
C ALA A 22 5.68 -3.54 -3.59
N TRP A 23 5.69 -3.81 -2.29
CA TRP A 23 4.91 -3.07 -1.30
C TRP A 23 5.25 -1.57 -1.32
N MET A 24 6.54 -1.23 -1.33
CA MET A 24 6.99 0.16 -1.32
C MET A 24 6.55 0.91 -2.59
N LYS A 25 6.60 0.26 -3.76
CA LYS A 25 6.09 0.85 -5.02
C LYS A 25 4.58 1.12 -4.98
N ALA A 26 3.80 0.24 -4.35
CA ALA A 26 2.35 0.40 -4.23
C ALA A 26 1.97 1.48 -3.19
N ALA A 27 2.77 1.64 -2.13
CA ALA A 27 2.54 2.64 -1.08
C ALA A 27 2.90 4.08 -1.50
N LEU A 28 3.98 4.22 -2.28
CA LEU A 28 4.60 5.52 -2.59
C LEU A 28 3.63 6.59 -3.13
N PRO A 29 2.72 6.27 -4.06
CA PRO A 29 1.82 7.26 -4.62
C PRO A 29 0.84 7.83 -3.59
N GLY A 30 0.30 7.00 -2.70
CA GLY A 30 -0.60 7.48 -1.64
C GLY A 30 0.13 8.33 -0.60
N VAL A 31 1.36 7.96 -0.24
CA VAL A 31 2.22 8.77 0.65
C VAL A 31 2.49 10.14 0.05
N LEU A 32 2.81 10.23 -1.25
CA LEU A 32 3.03 11.51 -1.93
C LEU A 32 1.80 12.43 -1.85
N VAL A 33 0.61 11.88 -2.04
CA VAL A 33 -0.65 12.65 -1.91
C VAL A 33 -0.85 13.16 -0.49
N MET A 34 -0.59 12.32 0.52
CA MET A 34 -0.69 12.72 1.93
C MET A 34 0.33 13.79 2.31
N VAL A 35 1.57 13.71 1.80
CA VAL A 35 2.59 14.74 2.02
C VAL A 35 2.19 16.05 1.32
N ALA A 36 1.66 15.98 0.09
CA ALA A 36 1.13 17.15 -0.60
C ALA A 36 -0.03 17.82 0.16
N ALA A 37 -0.86 17.03 0.85
CA ALA A 37 -1.95 17.53 1.69
C ALA A 37 -1.46 18.48 2.79
N LEU A 38 -0.26 18.27 3.34
CA LEU A 38 0.31 19.09 4.43
C LEU A 38 0.61 20.53 4.03
N PHE A 39 0.68 20.83 2.73
CA PHE A 39 0.93 22.18 2.23
C PHE A 39 -0.35 23.01 2.07
N PHE A 40 -1.52 22.44 2.37
CA PHE A 40 -2.78 23.17 2.34
C PHE A 40 -3.15 23.66 3.74
N GLU A 41 -3.46 24.95 3.86
CA GLU A 41 -3.95 25.53 5.13
C GLU A 41 -5.39 25.12 5.46
N SER A 42 -6.16 24.67 4.47
CA SER A 42 -7.57 24.33 4.67
C SER A 42 -7.72 22.92 5.24
N ASN A 43 -8.33 22.82 6.41
CA ASN A 43 -8.60 21.54 7.06
C ASN A 43 -9.40 20.59 6.15
N LEU A 44 -10.36 21.12 5.37
CA LEU A 44 -11.16 20.34 4.44
C LEU A 44 -10.29 19.67 3.36
N LEU A 45 -9.32 20.40 2.79
CA LEU A 45 -8.41 19.85 1.78
C LEU A 45 -7.43 18.86 2.39
N VAL A 46 -6.91 19.15 3.59
CA VAL A 46 -6.02 18.23 4.32
C VAL A 46 -6.71 16.88 4.55
N TYR A 47 -7.92 16.87 5.10
CA TYR A 47 -8.67 15.63 5.32
C TYR A 47 -9.07 14.94 4.02
N GLY A 48 -9.52 15.70 3.01
CA GLY A 48 -9.90 15.16 1.71
C GLY A 48 -8.74 14.47 1.00
N LEU A 49 -7.62 15.17 0.85
CA LEU A 49 -6.41 14.62 0.22
C LEU A 49 -5.81 13.47 1.02
N SER A 50 -5.88 13.50 2.35
CA SER A 50 -5.43 12.39 3.19
C SER A 50 -6.28 11.13 2.97
N ALA A 51 -7.60 11.28 2.89
CA ALA A 51 -8.51 10.17 2.59
C ALA A 51 -8.28 9.60 1.19
N VAL A 52 -8.05 10.48 0.20
CA VAL A 52 -7.67 10.07 -1.16
C VAL A 52 -6.35 9.30 -1.14
N GLY A 53 -5.31 9.81 -0.47
CA GLY A 53 -4.01 9.14 -0.36
C GLY A 53 -4.11 7.75 0.29
N LEU A 54 -4.94 7.61 1.33
CA LEU A 54 -5.22 6.33 1.97
C LEU A 54 -5.94 5.35 1.03
N ALA A 55 -7.00 5.80 0.35
CA ALA A 55 -7.70 4.98 -0.62
C ALA A 55 -6.76 4.52 -1.76
N LEU A 56 -5.87 5.41 -2.20
CA LEU A 56 -4.90 5.15 -3.26
C LEU A 56 -3.87 4.10 -2.82
N MET A 57 -3.38 4.17 -1.57
CA MET A 57 -2.53 3.11 -1.01
C MET A 57 -3.25 1.77 -1.01
N ILE A 58 -4.49 1.69 -0.53
CA ILE A 58 -5.23 0.42 -0.45
C ILE A 58 -5.46 -0.14 -1.86
N ALA A 59 -5.94 0.69 -2.79
CA ALA A 59 -6.23 0.26 -4.16
C ALA A 59 -4.98 -0.24 -4.88
N LEU A 60 -3.87 0.51 -4.81
CA LEU A 60 -2.62 0.09 -5.43
C LEU A 60 -2.02 -1.14 -4.76
N HIS A 61 -2.15 -1.30 -3.44
CA HIS A 61 -1.69 -2.53 -2.80
C HIS A 61 -2.44 -3.76 -3.31
N LEU A 62 -3.75 -3.65 -3.54
CA LEU A 62 -4.54 -4.75 -4.08
C LEU A 62 -4.25 -5.03 -5.56
N LEU A 63 -3.93 -4.00 -6.34
CA LEU A 63 -3.68 -4.11 -7.79
C LEU A 63 -2.23 -4.47 -8.16
N TRP A 64 -1.24 -3.93 -7.43
CA TRP A 64 0.17 -3.95 -7.83
C TRP A 64 1.06 -4.80 -6.96
N VAL A 65 0.59 -5.33 -5.83
CA VAL A 65 1.40 -6.24 -5.03
C VAL A 65 1.13 -7.67 -5.51
N PRO A 66 1.97 -8.24 -6.39
CA PRO A 66 1.82 -9.62 -6.80
C PRO A 66 2.00 -10.50 -5.57
N LEU A 67 1.00 -11.34 -5.33
CA LEU A 67 1.04 -12.42 -4.37
C LEU A 67 1.98 -13.51 -4.92
N VAL A 68 3.28 -13.42 -4.62
CA VAL A 68 4.28 -14.40 -5.06
C VAL A 68 4.27 -15.62 -4.13
N LYS A 69 3.96 -16.80 -4.70
CA LYS A 69 4.07 -18.09 -4.01
C LYS A 69 5.53 -18.34 -3.61
N GLU A 70 5.80 -18.60 -2.33
CA GLU A 70 7.12 -19.09 -1.92
C GLU A 70 7.35 -20.50 -2.45
N GLU A 71 8.57 -20.75 -2.94
CA GLU A 71 9.02 -22.05 -3.47
C GLU A 71 9.12 -23.12 -2.38
#